data_AF-A0A4R9IJ15-F1
#
_entry.id   AF-A0A4R9IJ15-F1
#
_cell.length_a   1.000
_cell.length_b   1.000
_cell.length_c   1.000
_cell.angle_alpha   90.00
_cell.angle_beta   90.00
_cell.angle_gamma   90.00
#
_symmetry.space_group_name_H-M   'P 1'
#
loop_
_entity.id
_entity.type
_entity.pdbx_description
1 polymer ?
#
loop_
_entity_poly.entity_id
_entity_poly.type
_entity_poly.pdbx_seq_one_letter_code
_entity_poly.pdbx_strand_id
1 'polypeptide(L)'
;MKSKWRLYAAIGLMIFFLIGHTIGSLTRKDLKLENSIQTLHAMETTFVELPGGLSDHSVDEFYQGMSLSLDASILLIIGLLVLCLTDGQLQSRSKSKLLLFVIFWTTSISVLSFLYIFPVPAFTCLICAALLSLEWYMVQFFPKNV
;
A
#
# COMPACT_ATOMS: atom_id res chain seq x y z
N MET A 1 3.09 -20.42 22.79
CA MET A 1 2.50 -19.54 21.75
C MET A 1 3.50 -19.40 20.63
N LYS A 2 3.24 -19.89 19.41
CA LYS A 2 4.18 -19.66 18.28
C LYS A 2 4.13 -18.17 17.91
N SER A 3 5.29 -17.54 17.82
CA SER A 3 5.39 -16.09 17.70
C SER A 3 4.92 -15.63 16.31
N LYS A 4 3.78 -14.91 16.27
CA LYS A 4 3.22 -14.26 15.05
C LYS A 4 3.81 -12.87 14.82
N TRP A 5 4.97 -12.59 15.42
CA TRP A 5 5.59 -11.27 15.41
C TRP A 5 5.80 -10.72 13.98
N ARG A 6 6.06 -11.58 12.99
CA ARG A 6 6.21 -11.18 11.58
C ARG A 6 4.95 -10.55 11.01
N LEU A 7 3.78 -11.15 11.28
CA LEU A 7 2.50 -10.61 10.83
C LEU A 7 2.17 -9.30 11.57
N TYR A 8 2.43 -9.22 12.87
CA TYR A 8 2.25 -7.97 13.62
C TYR A 8 3.18 -6.87 13.12
N ALA A 9 4.45 -7.17 12.84
CA ALA A 9 5.41 -6.22 12.29
C ALA A 9 5.00 -5.77 10.88
N ALA A 10 4.56 -6.70 10.01
CA ALA A 10 4.05 -6.38 8.69
C ALA A 10 2.82 -5.46 8.75
N ILE A 11 1.86 -5.74 9.65
CA ILE A 11 0.71 -4.85 9.89
C ILE A 11 1.16 -3.47 10.36
N GLY A 12 2.10 -3.41 11.32
CA GLY A 12 2.67 -2.15 11.80
C GLY A 12 3.33 -1.33 10.70
N LEU A 13 4.10 -1.98 9.80
CA LEU A 13 4.68 -1.33 8.63
C LEU A 13 3.62 -0.81 7.66
N MET A 14 2.55 -1.56 7.43
CA MET A 14 1.45 -1.10 6.56
C MET A 14 0.66 0.05 7.17
N ILE A 15 0.44 0.06 8.48
CA ILE A 15 -0.17 1.18 9.21
C ILE A 15 0.73 2.41 9.14
N PHE A 16 2.04 2.24 9.36
CA PHE A 16 3.02 3.31 9.22
C PHE A 16 2.98 3.92 7.81
N PHE A 17 2.95 3.07 6.78
CA PHE A 17 2.83 3.52 5.40
C PHE A 17 1.51 4.28 5.16
N LEU A 18 0.38 3.73 5.58
CA LEU A 18 -0.92 4.40 5.45
C LEU A 18 -0.92 5.79 6.08
N ILE A 19 -0.51 5.88 7.35
CA ILE A 19 -0.48 7.16 8.08
C ILE A 19 0.44 8.16 7.38
N GLY A 20 1.65 7.74 7.01
CA GLY A 20 2.61 8.61 6.34
C GLY A 20 2.10 9.10 4.99
N HIS A 21 1.48 8.21 4.21
CA HIS A 21 0.89 8.55 2.91
C HIS A 21 -0.31 9.50 3.06
N THR A 22 -1.24 9.22 3.98
CA THR A 22 -2.39 10.08 4.25
C THR A 22 -1.96 11.46 4.74
N ILE A 23 -0.98 11.56 5.65
CA ILE A 23 -0.42 12.86 6.07
C ILE A 23 0.15 13.60 4.86
N GLY A 24 0.99 12.93 4.06
CA GLY A 24 1.56 13.52 2.85
C GLY A 24 0.50 14.01 1.86
N SER A 25 -0.58 13.25 1.69
CA SER A 25 -1.70 13.64 0.82
C SER A 25 -2.48 14.84 1.38
N LEU A 26 -2.65 14.96 2.69
CA LEU A 26 -3.35 16.09 3.31
C LEU A 26 -2.51 17.37 3.30
N THR A 27 -1.19 17.25 3.42
CA THR A 27 -0.27 18.40 3.42
C THR A 27 0.27 18.73 2.03
N ARG A 28 -0.13 18.01 0.98
CA ARG A 28 0.45 18.17 -0.38
C ARG A 28 0.28 19.57 -0.97
N LYS A 29 -0.72 20.32 -0.51
CA LYS A 29 -1.01 21.69 -0.96
C LYS A 29 -0.27 22.77 -0.14
N ASP A 30 0.39 22.40 0.95
CA ASP A 30 1.21 23.31 1.76
C ASP A 30 2.60 23.48 1.11
N LEU A 31 2.63 24.29 0.04
CA LEU A 31 3.80 24.50 -0.80
C LEU A 31 4.47 25.84 -0.47
N LYS A 32 5.80 25.85 -0.40
CA LYS A 32 6.60 27.06 -0.10
C LYS A 32 7.30 27.66 -1.32
N LEU A 33 7.45 26.87 -2.38
CA LEU A 33 8.17 27.27 -3.59
C LEU A 33 7.18 27.75 -4.65
N GLU A 34 7.44 28.92 -5.21
CA GLU A 34 6.59 29.57 -6.21
C GLU A 34 6.27 28.66 -7.41
N ASN A 35 7.28 27.99 -7.96
CA ASN A 35 7.08 27.06 -9.09
C ASN A 35 6.14 25.90 -8.74
N SER A 36 6.19 25.41 -7.50
CA SER A 36 5.32 24.33 -7.04
C SER A 36 3.88 24.83 -6.89
N ILE A 37 3.69 26.05 -6.38
CA ILE A 37 2.37 26.69 -6.27
C ILE A 37 1.75 26.88 -7.66
N GLN A 38 2.52 27.38 -8.63
CA GLN A 38 2.06 27.55 -10.01
C GLN A 38 1.69 26.21 -10.67
N THR A 39 2.48 25.16 -10.40
CA THR A 39 2.18 23.81 -10.91
C THR A 39 0.89 23.27 -10.29
N LEU A 40 0.70 23.42 -8.98
CA LEU A 40 -0.54 23.01 -8.31
C LEU A 40 -1.75 23.76 -8.88
N HIS A 41 -1.64 25.08 -9.05
CA HIS A 41 -2.70 25.89 -9.66
C HIS A 41 -3.02 25.42 -11.08
N ALA A 42 -2.01 25.07 -11.89
CA ALA A 42 -2.24 24.48 -13.20
C ALA A 42 -2.97 23.13 -13.12
N MET A 43 -2.62 22.27 -12.16
CA MET A 43 -3.32 21.00 -11.94
C MET A 43 -4.78 21.19 -11.49
N GLU A 44 -5.07 22.20 -10.66
CA GLU A 44 -6.42 22.49 -10.17
C GLU A 44 -7.32 23.08 -11.26
N THR A 45 -6.75 23.80 -12.23
CA THR A 45 -7.49 24.49 -13.30
C THR A 45 -7.55 23.71 -14.62
N THR A 46 -6.72 22.68 -14.78
CA THR A 46 -6.72 21.81 -15.97
C THR A 46 -7.63 20.62 -15.73
N PHE A 47 -8.60 20.41 -16.63
CA PHE A 47 -9.48 19.24 -16.62
C PHE A 47 -8.85 18.06 -17.34
N VAL A 48 -9.12 16.84 -16.87
CA VAL A 48 -8.59 15.62 -17.50
C VAL A 48 -9.29 15.39 -18.84
N GLU A 49 -8.51 15.26 -19.91
CA GLU A 49 -9.01 14.83 -21.21
C GLU A 49 -9.11 13.29 -21.25
N LEU A 50 -10.29 12.80 -21.59
CA LEU A 50 -10.58 11.37 -21.74
C LEU A 50 -10.98 11.06 -23.19
N PRO A 51 -10.90 9.79 -23.63
CA PRO A 51 -11.52 9.38 -24.88
C PRO A 51 -13.02 9.69 -24.85
N GLY A 52 -13.45 10.73 -25.57
CA GLY A 52 -14.84 11.21 -25.60
C GLY A 52 -15.06 12.65 -25.10
N GLY A 53 -14.02 13.33 -24.60
CA GLY A 53 -14.09 14.74 -24.22
C GLY A 53 -13.41 15.05 -22.89
N LEU A 54 -13.63 16.27 -22.39
CA LEU A 54 -13.15 16.70 -21.08
C LEU A 54 -13.99 16.04 -19.98
N SER A 55 -13.33 15.58 -18.92
CA SER A 55 -13.98 15.13 -17.70
C SER A 55 -14.40 16.31 -16.82
N ASP A 56 -15.33 16.07 -15.91
CA ASP A 56 -15.71 17.04 -14.87
C ASP A 56 -14.67 17.14 -13.72
N HIS A 57 -13.56 16.41 -13.82
CA HIS A 57 -12.52 16.37 -12.81
C HIS A 57 -11.25 17.08 -13.26
N SER A 58 -10.68 17.89 -12.37
CA SER A 58 -9.36 18.47 -12.59
C SER A 58 -8.26 17.41 -12.47
N VAL A 59 -7.08 17.71 -13.01
CA VAL A 59 -5.89 16.87 -12.85
C VAL A 59 -5.54 16.72 -11.36
N ASP A 60 -5.77 17.76 -10.55
CA ASP A 60 -5.61 17.71 -9.09
C ASP A 60 -6.57 16.71 -8.42
N GLU A 61 -7.85 16.74 -8.79
CA GLU A 61 -8.85 15.80 -8.28
C GLU A 61 -8.55 14.36 -8.71
N PHE A 62 -8.11 14.16 -9.96
CA PHE A 62 -7.69 12.86 -10.44
C PHE A 62 -6.49 12.32 -9.65
N TYR A 63 -5.48 13.17 -9.39
CA TYR A 63 -4.34 12.82 -8.54
C TYR A 63 -4.79 12.46 -7.12
N GLN A 64 -5.71 13.24 -6.53
CA GLN A 64 -6.29 12.95 -5.22
C GLN A 64 -7.05 11.60 -5.21
N GLY A 65 -7.79 11.29 -6.27
CA GLY A 65 -8.47 10.01 -6.44
C GLY A 65 -7.51 8.83 -6.51
N MET A 66 -6.39 8.97 -7.24
CA MET A 66 -5.33 7.96 -7.26
C MET A 66 -4.69 7.77 -5.88
N SER A 67 -4.45 8.87 -5.16
CA SER A 67 -3.93 8.85 -3.78
C SER A 67 -4.87 8.08 -2.84
N LEU A 68 -6.17 8.38 -2.87
CA LEU A 68 -7.18 7.67 -2.07
C LEU A 68 -7.32 6.20 -2.44
N SER A 69 -7.16 5.87 -3.73
CA SER A 69 -7.18 4.48 -4.20
C SER A 69 -6.01 3.67 -3.62
N LEU A 70 -4.83 4.29 -3.49
CA LEU A 70 -3.69 3.68 -2.83
C LEU A 70 -3.98 3.45 -1.33
N ASP A 71 -4.52 4.44 -0.62
CA ASP A 71 -4.91 4.30 0.79
C ASP A 71 -5.92 3.17 1.01
N ALA A 72 -6.95 3.08 0.15
CA ALA A 72 -7.93 2.00 0.18
C ALA A 72 -7.27 0.63 -0.05
N SER A 73 -6.33 0.55 -0.98
CA SER A 73 -5.59 -0.69 -1.24
C SER A 73 -4.69 -1.09 -0.07
N ILE A 74 -4.06 -0.14 0.62
CA ILE A 74 -3.28 -0.39 1.85
C ILE A 74 -4.19 -0.93 2.95
N LEU A 75 -5.37 -0.33 3.15
CA LEU A 75 -6.37 -0.81 4.12
C LEU A 75 -6.83 -2.24 3.81
N LEU A 76 -7.06 -2.56 2.54
CA LEU A 76 -7.37 -3.92 2.11
C LEU A 76 -6.25 -4.90 2.52
N ILE A 77 -4.99 -4.54 2.28
CA ILE A 77 -3.84 -5.37 2.65
C ILE A 77 -3.75 -5.55 4.17
N ILE A 78 -3.95 -4.49 4.95
CA ILE A 78 -4.03 -4.60 6.42
C ILE A 78 -5.13 -5.59 6.82
N GLY A 79 -6.32 -5.49 6.22
CA GLY A 79 -7.42 -6.43 6.45
C GLY A 79 -7.05 -7.88 6.15
N LEU A 80 -6.40 -8.14 5.02
CA LEU A 80 -5.92 -9.48 4.66
C LEU A 80 -4.89 -10.03 5.65
N LEU A 81 -3.99 -9.17 6.14
CA LEU A 81 -3.00 -9.56 7.16
C LEU A 81 -3.65 -9.84 8.52
N VAL A 82 -4.69 -9.08 8.90
CA VAL A 82 -5.49 -9.35 10.10
C VAL A 82 -6.23 -10.69 9.98
N LEU A 83 -6.79 -11.02 8.82
CA LEU A 83 -7.36 -12.35 8.57
C LEU A 83 -6.31 -13.47 8.71
N CYS A 84 -5.05 -13.21 8.34
CA CYS A 84 -3.96 -14.17 8.54
C CYS A 84 -3.57 -14.36 10.01
N LEU A 85 -4.01 -13.49 10.92
CA LEU A 85 -3.80 -13.62 12.37
C LEU A 85 -4.84 -14.54 13.04
N THR A 86 -6.00 -14.81 12.45
CA THR A 86 -7.02 -15.65 13.08
C THR A 86 -6.60 -17.12 13.03
N ASP A 87 -6.28 -17.70 14.19
CA ASP A 87 -5.92 -19.13 14.27
C ASP A 87 -7.18 -19.99 14.11
N GLY A 88 -7.05 -21.12 13.40
CA GLY A 88 -8.09 -22.16 13.31
C GLY A 88 -9.25 -21.87 12.36
N GLN A 89 -9.43 -20.62 11.92
CA GLN A 89 -10.51 -20.26 10.97
C GLN A 89 -10.08 -20.35 9.51
N LEU A 90 -8.78 -20.19 9.22
CA LEU A 90 -8.23 -20.25 7.87
C LEU A 90 -7.42 -21.53 7.64
N GLN A 91 -7.79 -22.31 6.62
CA GLN A 91 -6.99 -23.45 6.19
C GLN A 91 -5.59 -22.99 5.74
N SER A 92 -4.55 -23.77 6.07
CA SER A 92 -3.15 -23.43 5.75
C SER A 92 -2.95 -23.06 4.27
N ARG A 93 -3.59 -23.79 3.35
CA ARG A 93 -3.53 -23.52 1.91
C ARG A 93 -4.12 -22.15 1.54
N SER A 94 -5.24 -21.76 2.14
CA SER A 94 -5.86 -20.45 1.92
C SER A 94 -4.97 -19.34 2.47
N LYS A 95 -4.37 -19.54 3.64
CA LYS A 95 -3.44 -18.57 4.25
C LYS A 95 -2.21 -18.36 3.37
N SER A 96 -1.65 -19.45 2.85
CA SER A 96 -0.51 -19.41 1.92
C SER A 96 -0.82 -18.58 0.67
N LYS A 97 -2.01 -18.77 0.06
CA LYS A 97 -2.44 -17.98 -1.11
C LYS A 97 -2.63 -16.49 -0.80
N LEU A 98 -3.24 -16.17 0.35
CA LEU A 98 -3.41 -14.77 0.78
C LEU A 98 -2.05 -14.10 0.99
N LEU A 99 -1.11 -14.79 1.65
CA LEU A 99 0.24 -14.25 1.84
C LEU A 99 0.95 -14.01 0.51
N LEU A 100 0.84 -14.92 -0.46
CA LEU A 100 1.40 -14.70 -1.80
C LEU A 100 0.82 -13.47 -2.48
N PHE A 101 -0.49 -13.26 -2.37
CA PHE A 101 -1.14 -12.06 -2.90
C PHE A 101 -0.59 -10.78 -2.25
N VAL A 102 -0.47 -10.76 -0.93
CA VAL A 102 0.08 -9.60 -0.20
C VAL A 102 1.57 -9.38 -0.51
N ILE A 103 2.36 -10.45 -0.64
CA ILE A 103 3.76 -10.37 -1.05
C ILE A 103 3.86 -9.75 -2.44
N PHE A 104 3.08 -10.24 -3.41
CA PHE A 104 3.06 -9.69 -4.75
C PHE A 104 2.70 -8.19 -4.76
N TRP A 105 1.67 -7.81 -4.00
CA TRP A 105 1.28 -6.40 -3.88
C TRP A 105 2.38 -5.54 -3.26
N THR A 106 2.96 -5.97 -2.13
CA THR A 106 4.01 -5.21 -1.43
C THR A 106 5.30 -5.10 -2.26
N THR A 107 5.71 -6.15 -2.97
CA THR A 107 6.82 -6.09 -3.92
C THR A 107 6.53 -5.13 -5.08
N SER A 108 5.32 -5.16 -5.64
CA SER A 108 4.93 -4.28 -6.75
C SER A 108 4.96 -2.81 -6.34
N ILE A 109 4.36 -2.47 -5.18
CA ILE A 109 4.41 -1.11 -4.64
C ILE A 109 5.84 -0.69 -4.32
N SER A 110 6.67 -1.60 -3.78
CA SER A 110 8.08 -1.30 -3.51
C SER A 110 8.83 -0.86 -4.77
N VAL A 111 8.68 -1.61 -5.87
CA VAL A 111 9.31 -1.30 -7.16
C VAL A 111 8.78 0.03 -7.72
N LEU A 112 7.46 0.21 -7.77
CA LEU A 112 6.86 1.43 -8.31
C LEU A 112 7.25 2.67 -7.49
N SER A 113 7.25 2.56 -6.16
CA SER A 113 7.65 3.66 -5.29
C SER A 113 9.12 4.02 -5.44
N PHE A 114 9.99 3.02 -5.64
CA PHE A 114 11.42 3.26 -5.88
C PHE A 114 11.67 4.01 -7.20
N LEU A 115 10.93 3.65 -8.26
CA LEU A 115 11.13 4.22 -9.59
C LEU A 115 10.48 5.60 -9.77
N TYR A 116 9.30 5.82 -9.18
CA TYR A 116 8.45 6.95 -9.57
C TYR A 116 7.98 7.86 -8.44
N ILE A 117 8.11 7.46 -7.17
CA ILE A 117 7.44 8.16 -6.06
C ILE A 117 8.46 8.62 -5.00
N PHE A 118 8.72 7.80 -3.97
CA PHE A 118 9.59 8.14 -2.85
C PHE A 118 10.27 6.87 -2.30
N PRO A 119 11.51 6.98 -1.80
CA PRO A 119 12.22 5.82 -1.22
C PRO A 119 11.57 5.24 0.04
N VAL A 120 10.88 6.06 0.84
CA VAL A 120 10.32 5.63 2.14
C VAL A 120 9.26 4.53 1.98
N PRO A 121 8.20 4.70 1.16
CA PRO A 121 7.30 3.60 0.81
C PRO A 121 8.02 2.39 0.20
N ALA A 122 9.02 2.63 -0.65
CA ALA A 122 9.76 1.56 -1.30
C ALA A 122 10.42 0.60 -0.30
N PHE A 123 11.18 1.15 0.66
CA PHE A 123 11.83 0.35 1.70
C PHE A 123 10.84 -0.25 2.70
N THR A 124 9.80 0.50 3.07
CA THR A 124 8.76 0.00 3.98
C THR A 124 8.08 -1.24 3.41
N CYS A 125 7.67 -1.18 2.13
CA CYS A 125 7.06 -2.30 1.44
C CYS A 125 8.05 -3.46 1.17
N LEU A 126 9.34 -3.17 0.91
CA LEU A 126 10.36 -4.21 0.74
C LEU A 126 10.59 -5.01 2.01
N ILE A 127 10.73 -4.33 3.16
CA ILE A 127 10.88 -4.98 4.47
C ILE A 127 9.63 -5.80 4.79
N CYS A 128 8.44 -5.25 4.52
CA CYS A 128 7.18 -5.97 4.69
C CYS A 128 7.15 -7.25 3.82
N ALA A 129 7.47 -7.16 2.53
CA ALA A 129 7.53 -8.29 1.61
C ALA A 129 8.51 -9.38 2.10
N ALA A 130 9.67 -8.99 2.62
CA ALA A 130 10.65 -9.93 3.18
C ALA A 130 10.11 -10.67 4.42
N LEU A 131 9.50 -9.95 5.36
CA LEU A 131 8.86 -10.55 6.54
C LEU A 131 7.75 -11.53 6.17
N LEU A 132 6.92 -11.15 5.20
CA LEU A 132 5.81 -11.98 4.72
C LEU A 132 6.30 -13.19 3.93
N SER A 133 7.38 -13.07 3.17
CA SER A 133 8.00 -14.19 2.47
C SER A 133 8.52 -15.26 3.44
N LEU A 134 9.14 -14.81 4.55
CA LEU A 134 9.55 -15.72 5.64
C LEU A 134 8.34 -16.37 6.32
N GLU A 135 7.27 -15.61 6.57
CA GLU A 135 6.05 -16.17 7.16
C GLU A 135 5.37 -17.18 6.22
N TRP A 136 5.31 -16.87 4.92
CA TRP A 136 4.78 -17.76 3.90
C TRP A 136 5.57 -19.06 3.82
N TYR A 137 6.91 -18.99 3.82
CA TYR A 137 7.77 -20.17 3.85
C TYR A 137 7.48 -21.06 5.06
N MET A 138 7.31 -20.47 6.24
CA MET A 138 6.96 -21.20 7.46
C MET A 138 5.59 -21.88 7.37
N VAL A 139 4.58 -21.20 6.80
CA VAL A 139 3.23 -21.77 6.61
C VAL A 139 3.23 -22.92 5.60
N GLN A 140 4.03 -22.82 4.54
CA GLN A 140 4.06 -23.78 3.44
C GLN A 140 4.82 -25.07 3.79
N PHE A 141 6.00 -24.95 4.42
CA PHE A 141 6.91 -26.09 4.64
C PHE A 141 6.87 -26.66 6.06
N PHE A 142 6.36 -25.89 7.02
CA PHE A 142 6.08 -26.37 8.37
C PHE A 142 4.59 -26.25 8.70
N PRO A 143 3.69 -26.79 7.84
CA PRO A 143 2.28 -26.77 8.11
C PRO A 143 2.03 -27.51 9.42
N LYS A 144 1.26 -26.91 10.32
CA LYS A 144 0.80 -27.63 11.50
C LYS A 144 -0.06 -28.78 10.98
N ASN A 145 0.39 -30.02 11.17
CA ASN A 145 -0.52 -31.16 11.18
C ASN A 145 -1.58 -30.83 12.22
N VAL A 146 -2.83 -30.80 11.77
CA VAL A 146 -4.01 -30.56 12.60
C VAL A 146 -4.05 -31.59 13.73
#